data_AF-A0A9D5AJ27-F1
#
_entry.id   AF-A0A9D5AJ27-F1
#
_cell.length_a   1.000
_cell.length_b   1.000
_cell.length_c   1.000
_cell.angle_alpha   90.00
_cell.angle_beta   90.00
_cell.angle_gamma   90.00
#
_symmetry.space_group_name_H-M   'P 1'
#
loop_
_entity.id
_entity.type
_entity.pdbx_description
1 polymer ?
#
loop_
_entity_poly.entity_id
_entity_poly.type
_entity_poly.pdbx_seq_one_letter_code
_entity_poly.pdbx_strand_id
1 'polypeptide(L)'
;MEIDRVPNDSCSKQNLDLYQEWFNYADADGDGRFTGNEASQFFAMSNLSRQDLKQVWAIADSKREGYLGFKEFVISMQLVSLAQNGYTITHDLLTGDILRDVKPPIMDGLDALVAKKKRKQKDNNVSTMPSPSSKWFTAKSAKKMSGSSVTSIIDGLKKLYIQKLKPLEVAYRFNDFVSPLLTNSDFDAKPMVMLLGQYSTGKTTFIKHMLQSSYPGAHIGPEPTTDRFVVVMSGPDERSIPGNTVAVQADMPFSGLTTFGTAFLSKFECSQMPHPLLEHITFVDSPGVLSGEKQRSQRSYDFTGVTSWFAAKSDLILLLFDPHKLDISDEFKRVISSLHGHDDKIRVVLNKADQVDTQQLMRIYGALMWSLGKVLNVPEVMRVYIGSFNDKPGNSTVNGILGNELFEREQDDLLTDLKDIPKKACDRKINEFVKRARAAIIHAYIISHLKKQMPAMMGKAKAQQKLLDNLEDEFAKVQREFHLPAGDFPDVDHFKEVLSGYNIDKFEKLKPKTIQAVDDMLAHDIPNLLKSFRNPYG
;
A
#
# COMPACT_ATOMS: atom_id res chain seq x y z
N MET A 1 -12.12 -25.66 -3.71
CA MET A 1 -11.03 -26.58 -4.10
C MET A 1 -9.84 -25.70 -4.42
N GLU A 2 -8.96 -25.57 -3.43
CA GLU A 2 -7.77 -24.74 -3.44
C GLU A 2 -6.65 -25.44 -4.22
N ILE A 3 -5.94 -24.69 -5.06
CA ILE A 3 -4.73 -25.15 -5.77
C ILE A 3 -3.53 -24.95 -4.83
N ASP A 4 -3.55 -25.64 -3.70
CA ASP A 4 -2.37 -25.79 -2.87
C ASP A 4 -1.77 -27.15 -3.18
N ARG A 5 -0.82 -27.19 -4.13
CA ARG A 5 0.28 -28.16 -4.30
C ARG A 5 0.77 -28.16 -5.76
N VAL A 6 1.59 -27.18 -6.13
CA VAL A 6 2.65 -27.42 -7.11
C VAL A 6 3.96 -27.37 -6.32
N PRO A 7 4.67 -28.51 -6.15
CA PRO A 7 5.97 -28.51 -5.47
C PRO A 7 6.95 -27.58 -6.21
N ASN A 8 7.71 -26.78 -5.46
CA ASN A 8 8.78 -25.88 -5.95
C ASN A 8 9.92 -26.61 -6.73
N ASP A 9 9.77 -27.90 -7.04
CA ASP A 9 10.82 -28.79 -7.55
C ASP A 9 10.31 -29.63 -8.76
N SER A 10 9.36 -29.09 -9.53
CA SER A 10 8.73 -29.80 -10.66
C SER A 10 9.46 -29.65 -12.00
N CYS A 11 10.55 -28.88 -12.07
CA CYS A 11 11.23 -28.57 -13.33
C CYS A 11 12.75 -28.62 -13.19
N SER A 12 13.45 -29.25 -14.13
CA SER A 12 14.92 -29.31 -14.11
C SER A 12 15.54 -27.91 -14.20
N LYS A 13 16.69 -27.70 -13.53
CA LYS A 13 17.39 -26.40 -13.52
C LYS A 13 17.69 -25.85 -14.93
N GLN A 14 17.96 -26.74 -15.89
CA GLN A 14 18.19 -26.40 -17.30
C GLN A 14 16.91 -25.89 -17.99
N ASN A 15 15.74 -26.45 -17.67
CA ASN A 15 14.46 -26.00 -18.22
C ASN A 15 14.03 -24.66 -17.63
N LEU A 16 14.34 -24.39 -16.35
CA LEU A 16 14.06 -23.10 -15.72
C LEU A 16 14.87 -21.96 -16.35
N ASP A 17 16.16 -22.18 -16.64
CA ASP A 17 17.00 -21.20 -17.34
C ASP A 17 16.45 -20.90 -18.74
N LEU A 18 16.01 -21.94 -19.47
CA LEU A 18 15.37 -21.80 -20.78
C LEU A 18 14.06 -20.99 -20.70
N TYR A 19 13.19 -21.32 -19.75
CA TYR A 19 11.93 -20.60 -19.54
C TYR A 19 12.16 -19.16 -19.13
N GLN A 20 13.22 -18.86 -18.38
CA GLN A 20 13.60 -17.49 -18.06
C GLN A 20 14.00 -16.70 -19.32
N GLU A 21 14.75 -17.31 -20.24
CA GLU A 21 15.08 -16.67 -21.52
C GLU A 21 13.83 -16.40 -22.37
N TRP A 22 12.90 -17.36 -22.39
CA TRP A 22 11.64 -17.22 -23.11
C TRP A 22 10.73 -16.17 -22.49
N PHE A 23 10.64 -16.13 -21.16
CA PHE A 23 9.89 -15.11 -20.43
C PHE A 23 10.42 -13.72 -20.76
N ASN A 24 11.73 -13.51 -20.70
CA ASN A 24 12.36 -12.22 -21.06
C ASN A 24 12.20 -11.85 -22.55
N TYR A 25 11.94 -12.82 -23.41
CA TYR A 25 11.59 -12.56 -24.81
C TYR A 25 10.12 -12.13 -24.94
N ALA A 26 9.24 -12.85 -24.25
CA ALA A 26 7.80 -12.74 -24.30
C ALA A 26 7.28 -11.48 -23.59
N ASP A 27 7.91 -11.12 -22.47
CA ASP A 27 7.80 -9.83 -21.79
C ASP A 27 8.55 -8.77 -22.62
N ALA A 28 7.80 -8.07 -23.46
CA ALA A 28 8.40 -7.15 -24.43
C ALA A 28 8.86 -5.83 -23.79
N ASP A 29 8.24 -5.42 -22.68
CA ASP A 29 8.52 -4.17 -21.97
C ASP A 29 9.37 -4.33 -20.71
N GLY A 30 9.58 -5.57 -20.25
CA GLY A 30 10.47 -5.93 -19.15
C GLY A 30 9.89 -5.59 -17.78
N ASP A 31 8.57 -5.46 -17.67
CA ASP A 31 7.88 -5.13 -16.42
C ASP A 31 7.64 -6.36 -15.51
N GLY A 32 8.02 -7.55 -15.97
CA GLY A 32 7.87 -8.81 -15.27
C GLY A 32 6.47 -9.41 -15.37
N ARG A 33 5.62 -8.91 -16.27
CA ARG A 33 4.23 -9.35 -16.46
C ARG A 33 3.99 -9.79 -17.91
N PHE A 34 3.75 -11.08 -18.10
CA PHE A 34 3.40 -11.61 -19.42
C PHE A 34 1.88 -11.54 -19.64
N THR A 35 1.43 -10.59 -20.47
CA THR A 35 0.01 -10.24 -20.63
C THR A 35 -0.73 -11.14 -21.62
N GLY A 36 -2.07 -11.14 -21.56
CA GLY A 36 -2.89 -11.93 -22.51
C GLY A 36 -2.71 -11.55 -23.99
N ASN A 37 -2.35 -10.29 -24.27
CA ASN A 37 -2.04 -9.84 -25.63
C ASN A 37 -0.70 -10.42 -26.13
N GLU A 38 0.32 -10.44 -25.28
CA GLU A 38 1.62 -11.07 -25.58
C GLU A 38 1.47 -12.58 -25.70
N ALA A 39 0.64 -13.19 -24.84
CA ALA A 39 0.32 -14.61 -24.88
C ALA A 39 -0.31 -15.04 -26.19
N SER A 40 -1.18 -14.21 -26.79
CA SER A 40 -1.79 -14.52 -28.08
C SER A 40 -0.76 -14.67 -29.21
N GLN A 41 0.33 -13.90 -29.19
CA GLN A 41 1.39 -13.96 -30.19
C GLN A 41 2.42 -15.04 -29.86
N PHE A 42 2.78 -15.16 -28.59
CA PHE A 42 3.79 -16.09 -28.13
C PHE A 42 3.28 -17.54 -28.15
N PHE A 43 2.09 -17.82 -27.59
CA PHE A 43 1.52 -19.17 -27.60
C PHE A 43 1.09 -19.64 -29.00
N ALA A 44 0.83 -18.74 -29.94
CA ALA A 44 0.59 -19.14 -31.33
C ALA A 44 1.77 -19.91 -31.94
N MET A 45 2.99 -19.72 -31.41
CA MET A 45 4.18 -20.47 -31.84
C MET A 45 4.16 -21.94 -31.41
N SER A 46 3.26 -22.35 -30.51
CA SER A 46 3.17 -23.74 -30.04
C SER A 46 2.35 -24.65 -30.98
N ASN A 47 1.77 -24.11 -32.06
CA ASN A 47 0.87 -24.82 -32.99
C ASN A 47 -0.34 -25.51 -32.36
N LEU A 48 -0.72 -25.15 -31.13
CA LEU A 48 -1.94 -25.65 -30.50
C LEU A 48 -3.18 -24.93 -31.02
N SER A 49 -4.34 -25.58 -30.86
CA SER A 49 -5.60 -24.95 -31.25
C SER A 49 -5.91 -23.73 -30.37
N ARG A 50 -6.64 -22.75 -30.90
CA ARG A 50 -7.06 -21.57 -30.12
C ARG A 50 -7.86 -21.95 -28.86
N GLN A 51 -8.58 -23.07 -28.90
CA GLN A 51 -9.36 -23.57 -27.77
C GLN A 51 -8.43 -24.05 -26.64
N ASP A 52 -7.38 -24.80 -26.99
CA ASP A 52 -6.38 -25.30 -26.04
C ASP A 52 -5.60 -24.14 -25.42
N LEU A 53 -5.17 -23.18 -26.22
CA LEU A 53 -4.44 -22.00 -25.71
C LEU A 53 -5.27 -21.17 -24.73
N LYS A 54 -6.59 -21.06 -24.96
CA LYS A 54 -7.50 -20.39 -24.04
C LYS A 54 -7.63 -21.15 -22.72
N GLN A 55 -7.59 -22.49 -22.75
CA GLN A 55 -7.59 -23.31 -21.54
C GLN A 55 -6.27 -23.22 -20.79
N VAL A 56 -5.12 -23.26 -21.49
CA VAL A 56 -3.79 -23.04 -20.88
C VAL A 56 -3.77 -21.71 -20.14
N TRP A 57 -4.21 -20.63 -20.80
CA TRP A 57 -4.28 -19.30 -20.18
C TRP A 57 -5.18 -19.29 -18.94
N ALA A 58 -6.38 -19.86 -19.04
CA ALA A 58 -7.34 -19.87 -17.93
C ALA A 58 -6.84 -20.65 -16.70
N ILE A 59 -6.01 -21.68 -16.89
CA ILE A 59 -5.41 -22.45 -15.78
C ILE A 59 -4.19 -21.72 -15.21
N ALA A 60 -3.34 -21.13 -16.08
CA ALA A 60 -2.15 -20.40 -15.64
C ALA A 60 -2.53 -19.08 -14.92
N ASP A 61 -3.53 -18.35 -15.41
CA ASP A 61 -4.10 -17.15 -14.79
C ASP A 61 -5.21 -17.50 -13.77
N SER A 62 -4.92 -18.44 -12.86
CA SER A 62 -5.91 -18.93 -11.88
C SER A 62 -6.42 -17.82 -10.95
N LYS A 63 -5.60 -16.80 -10.71
CA LYS A 63 -5.91 -15.59 -9.91
C LYS A 63 -6.69 -14.52 -10.69
N ARG A 64 -6.88 -14.68 -12.00
CA ARG A 64 -7.55 -13.72 -12.90
C ARG A 64 -6.94 -12.32 -12.84
N GLU A 65 -5.62 -12.25 -12.73
CA GLU A 65 -4.87 -10.99 -12.69
C GLU A 65 -4.73 -10.37 -14.09
N GLY A 66 -4.98 -11.15 -15.15
CA GLY A 66 -4.89 -10.69 -16.54
C GLY A 66 -3.47 -10.67 -17.10
N TYR A 67 -2.50 -11.13 -16.31
CA TYR A 67 -1.09 -11.32 -16.69
C TYR A 67 -0.52 -12.54 -15.94
N LEU A 68 0.56 -13.12 -16.46
CA LEU A 68 1.29 -14.22 -15.83
C LEU A 68 2.64 -13.69 -15.33
N GLY A 69 2.92 -13.89 -14.04
CA GLY A 69 4.29 -13.77 -13.53
C GLY A 69 5.16 -14.94 -14.01
N PHE A 70 6.44 -14.94 -13.64
CA PHE A 70 7.36 -16.01 -14.08
C PHE A 70 6.91 -17.42 -13.65
N LYS A 71 6.35 -17.56 -12.44
CA LYS A 71 5.86 -18.86 -11.93
C LYS A 71 4.68 -19.36 -12.75
N GLU A 72 3.69 -18.50 -12.98
CA GLU A 72 2.51 -18.81 -13.77
C GLU A 72 2.87 -19.06 -15.25
N PHE A 73 3.90 -18.36 -15.77
CA PHE A 73 4.44 -18.64 -17.09
C PHE A 73 5.07 -20.04 -17.20
N VAL A 74 5.84 -20.48 -16.20
CA VAL A 74 6.39 -21.85 -16.17
C VAL A 74 5.27 -22.89 -16.19
N ILE A 75 4.20 -22.67 -15.42
CA ILE A 75 3.00 -23.53 -15.44
C ILE A 75 2.39 -23.57 -16.84
N SER A 76 2.26 -22.40 -17.50
CA SER A 76 1.75 -22.34 -18.86
C SER A 76 2.61 -23.14 -19.85
N MET A 77 3.95 -23.10 -19.73
CA MET A 77 4.86 -23.88 -20.59
C MET A 77 4.72 -25.38 -20.37
N GLN A 78 4.57 -25.82 -19.13
CA GLN A 78 4.33 -27.23 -18.81
C GLN A 78 2.99 -27.70 -19.40
N LEU A 79 1.93 -26.90 -19.28
CA LEU A 79 0.61 -27.21 -19.86
C LEU A 79 0.64 -27.27 -21.40
N VAL A 80 1.37 -26.36 -22.05
CA VAL A 80 1.58 -26.39 -23.51
C VAL A 80 2.28 -27.68 -23.91
N SER A 81 3.33 -28.10 -23.18
CA SER A 81 4.05 -29.34 -23.49
C SER A 81 3.16 -30.57 -23.33
N LEU A 82 2.34 -30.62 -22.27
CA LEU A 82 1.37 -31.70 -22.08
C LEU A 82 0.35 -31.75 -23.24
N ALA A 83 -0.17 -30.60 -23.65
CA ALA A 83 -1.11 -30.51 -24.78
C ALA A 83 -0.46 -30.96 -26.10
N GLN A 84 0.80 -30.59 -26.36
CA GLN A 84 1.54 -31.05 -27.54
C GLN A 84 1.79 -32.56 -27.54
N ASN A 85 1.90 -33.18 -26.36
CA ASN A 85 2.02 -34.64 -26.21
C ASN A 85 0.66 -35.37 -26.22
N GLY A 86 -0.45 -34.66 -26.53
CA GLY A 86 -1.77 -35.26 -26.72
C GLY A 86 -2.61 -35.41 -25.44
N TYR A 87 -2.18 -34.82 -24.32
CA TYR A 87 -2.96 -34.82 -23.09
C TYR A 87 -4.05 -33.75 -23.14
N THR A 88 -5.24 -34.06 -22.62
CA THR A 88 -6.34 -33.11 -22.53
C THR A 88 -6.08 -32.12 -21.40
N ILE A 89 -6.06 -30.82 -21.69
CA ILE A 89 -5.79 -29.76 -20.70
C ILE A 89 -6.92 -29.72 -19.66
N THR A 90 -6.67 -30.25 -18.47
CA THR A 90 -7.57 -30.21 -17.32
C THR A 90 -6.85 -29.73 -16.08
N HIS A 91 -7.61 -29.18 -15.14
CA HIS A 91 -7.11 -28.59 -13.91
C HIS A 91 -6.46 -29.63 -12.96
N ASP A 92 -6.82 -30.91 -13.11
CA ASP A 92 -6.35 -32.02 -12.26
C ASP A 92 -4.97 -32.57 -12.65
N LEU A 93 -4.44 -32.19 -13.83
CA LEU A 93 -3.15 -32.66 -14.35
C LEU A 93 -1.93 -32.07 -13.61
N LEU A 94 -2.14 -31.05 -12.77
CA LEU A 94 -1.07 -30.42 -11.99
C LEU A 94 -0.68 -31.20 -10.72
N THR A 95 -1.36 -32.32 -10.45
CA THR A 95 -1.16 -33.16 -9.26
C THR A 95 -0.58 -34.53 -9.63
N GLY A 96 0.75 -34.67 -9.67
CA GLY A 96 1.43 -35.97 -9.76
C GLY A 96 2.72 -35.99 -10.57
N ASP A 97 3.52 -37.05 -10.41
CA ASP A 97 4.88 -37.28 -10.94
C ASP A 97 5.11 -37.01 -12.45
N ILE A 98 4.05 -36.76 -13.22
CA ILE A 98 4.07 -36.46 -14.65
C ILE A 98 4.88 -35.18 -14.95
N LEU A 99 4.88 -34.18 -14.06
CA LEU A 99 5.53 -32.88 -14.31
C LEU A 99 7.06 -32.92 -14.26
N ARG A 100 7.67 -33.91 -13.59
CA ARG A 100 9.12 -33.92 -13.30
C ARG A 100 10.00 -34.17 -14.53
N ASP A 101 9.49 -34.86 -15.55
CA ASP A 101 10.25 -35.27 -16.74
C ASP A 101 9.67 -34.71 -18.06
N VAL A 102 8.84 -33.67 -18.00
CA VAL A 102 8.26 -33.06 -19.21
C VAL A 102 9.33 -32.27 -19.97
N LYS A 103 9.58 -32.67 -21.22
CA LYS A 103 10.45 -31.91 -22.13
C LYS A 103 9.84 -30.54 -22.43
N PRO A 104 10.66 -29.48 -22.60
CA PRO A 104 10.16 -28.17 -23.00
C PRO A 104 9.27 -28.26 -24.26
N PRO A 105 8.20 -27.45 -24.35
CA PRO A 105 7.34 -27.45 -25.51
C PRO A 105 8.09 -26.99 -26.76
N ILE A 106 7.65 -27.43 -27.92
CA ILE A 106 8.19 -26.98 -29.22
C ILE A 106 7.54 -25.64 -29.55
N MET A 107 8.35 -24.60 -29.68
CA MET A 107 7.91 -23.24 -30.02
C MET A 107 8.52 -22.84 -31.37
N ASP A 108 7.72 -22.88 -32.43
CA ASP A 108 8.19 -22.68 -33.80
C ASP A 108 8.85 -21.30 -33.99
N GLY A 109 10.14 -21.33 -34.33
CA GLY A 109 10.93 -20.13 -34.63
C GLY A 109 11.40 -19.32 -33.42
N LEU A 110 11.05 -19.71 -32.18
CA LEU A 110 11.39 -18.96 -30.98
C LEU A 110 12.92 -18.87 -30.76
N ASP A 111 13.65 -19.97 -30.96
CA ASP A 111 15.12 -20.00 -30.79
C ASP A 111 15.83 -19.00 -31.71
N ALA A 112 15.38 -18.89 -32.96
CA ALA A 112 15.93 -17.94 -33.92
C ALA A 112 15.61 -16.47 -33.55
N LEU A 113 14.46 -16.23 -32.93
CA LEU A 113 14.03 -14.90 -32.48
C LEU A 113 14.79 -14.45 -31.22
N VAL A 114 14.97 -15.35 -30.25
CA VAL A 114 15.78 -15.10 -29.03
C VAL A 114 17.24 -14.81 -29.40
N ALA A 115 17.82 -15.56 -30.34
CA ALA A 115 19.18 -15.32 -30.84
C ALA A 115 19.33 -13.95 -31.55
N LYS A 116 18.32 -13.50 -32.29
CA LYS A 116 18.30 -12.16 -32.93
C LYS A 116 18.20 -11.03 -31.90
N LYS A 117 17.40 -11.18 -30.84
CA LYS A 117 17.27 -10.18 -29.75
C LYS A 117 18.61 -10.03 -29.00
N LYS A 118 19.31 -11.14 -28.72
CA LYS A 118 20.65 -11.15 -28.09
C LYS A 118 21.72 -10.44 -28.93
N ARG A 119 21.70 -10.58 -30.28
CA ARG A 119 22.64 -9.85 -31.17
C ARG A 119 22.40 -8.34 -31.17
N LYS A 120 21.14 -7.90 -31.22
CA LYS A 120 20.78 -6.46 -31.19
C LYS A 120 21.16 -5.75 -29.88
N GLN A 121 21.15 -6.46 -28.75
CA GLN A 121 21.57 -5.89 -27.46
C GLN A 121 23.11 -5.75 -27.33
N LYS A 122 23.88 -6.62 -27.99
CA LYS A 122 25.36 -6.54 -27.98
C LYS A 122 25.91 -5.38 -28.81
N ASP A 123 25.27 -5.04 -29.93
CA ASP A 123 25.73 -3.96 -30.81
C ASP A 123 25.50 -2.55 -30.22
N ASN A 124 24.62 -2.41 -29.22
CA ASN A 124 24.35 -1.12 -28.57
C ASN A 124 25.33 -0.74 -27.44
N ASN A 125 26.28 -1.61 -27.07
CA ASN A 125 27.15 -1.44 -25.89
C ASN A 125 28.62 -1.08 -26.21
N VAL A 126 28.94 -0.62 -27.42
CA VAL A 126 30.31 -0.16 -27.75
C VAL A 126 30.30 1.25 -28.36
N SER A 127 30.44 2.28 -27.51
CA SER A 127 31.37 3.42 -27.74
C SER A 127 31.31 4.49 -26.62
N THR A 128 32.51 5.00 -26.35
CA THR A 128 33.07 5.85 -25.29
C THR A 128 32.64 7.34 -25.25
N MET A 129 32.69 7.94 -24.04
CA MET A 129 32.61 9.39 -23.70
C MET A 129 34.02 10.05 -23.63
N PRO A 130 34.20 11.39 -23.40
CA PRO A 130 33.38 12.59 -23.71
C PRO A 130 34.20 13.86 -24.16
N SER A 131 33.54 14.95 -24.62
CA SER A 131 33.82 16.38 -24.27
C SER A 131 32.94 17.39 -25.07
N PRO A 132 32.80 18.66 -24.62
CA PRO A 132 31.54 19.41 -24.71
C PRO A 132 31.52 20.55 -25.73
N SER A 133 30.36 20.82 -26.33
CA SER A 133 30.01 22.18 -26.77
C SER A 133 28.51 22.32 -27.03
N SER A 134 27.97 23.41 -26.48
CA SER A 134 26.63 23.96 -26.69
C SER A 134 26.32 24.30 -28.16
N LYS A 135 25.12 23.95 -28.64
CA LYS A 135 24.11 24.90 -29.16
C LYS A 135 22.94 24.18 -29.84
N TRP A 136 21.77 24.78 -29.62
CA TRP A 136 20.60 24.86 -30.49
C TRP A 136 19.46 23.84 -30.36
N PHE A 137 18.36 24.39 -29.83
CA PHE A 137 16.97 24.00 -30.02
C PHE A 137 16.67 23.39 -31.39
N THR A 138 16.15 22.17 -31.40
CA THR A 138 15.07 21.80 -32.33
C THR A 138 14.12 20.87 -31.59
N ALA A 139 12.89 21.35 -31.41
CA ALA A 139 11.78 20.56 -30.93
C ALA A 139 11.54 19.40 -31.89
N LYS A 140 11.68 18.16 -31.40
CA LYS A 140 11.10 16.98 -32.05
C LYS A 140 10.00 16.44 -31.16
N SER A 141 8.80 16.71 -31.65
CA SER A 141 7.50 16.10 -31.40
C SER A 141 7.49 14.88 -30.48
N ALA A 142 6.67 14.99 -29.44
CA ALA A 142 6.29 13.93 -28.53
C ALA A 142 5.94 12.64 -29.30
N LYS A 143 6.80 11.63 -29.17
CA LYS A 143 6.43 10.27 -29.57
C LYS A 143 5.47 9.74 -28.51
N LYS A 144 4.19 9.87 -28.83
CA LYS A 144 3.02 9.32 -28.13
C LYS A 144 3.35 7.91 -27.61
N MET A 145 3.48 7.76 -26.30
CA MET A 145 3.51 6.45 -25.65
C MET A 145 2.15 5.80 -25.90
N SER A 146 2.15 4.77 -26.75
CA SER A 146 0.98 3.95 -27.07
C SER A 146 0.57 3.15 -25.84
N GLY A 147 -0.74 2.97 -25.66
CA GLY A 147 -1.36 2.63 -24.38
C GLY A 147 -0.89 1.31 -23.77
N SER A 148 -0.41 1.39 -22.53
CA SER A 148 -0.51 0.25 -21.62
C SER A 148 -2.00 -0.09 -21.46
N SER A 149 -2.34 -1.34 -21.76
CA SER A 149 -3.64 -1.91 -21.42
C SER A 149 -3.81 -1.81 -19.91
N VAL A 150 -4.85 -1.14 -19.46
CA VAL A 150 -5.22 -1.16 -18.04
C VAL A 150 -5.67 -2.60 -17.75
N THR A 151 -4.97 -3.30 -16.86
CA THR A 151 -5.24 -4.71 -16.51
C THR A 151 -6.05 -4.85 -15.22
N SER A 152 -6.04 -3.83 -14.36
CA SER A 152 -6.78 -3.80 -13.10
C SER A 152 -7.26 -2.38 -12.77
N ILE A 153 -8.13 -2.26 -11.75
CA ILE A 153 -8.52 -0.96 -11.17
C ILE A 153 -7.28 -0.18 -10.72
N ILE A 154 -6.32 -0.85 -10.07
CA ILE A 154 -5.10 -0.21 -9.55
C ILE A 154 -4.24 0.37 -10.68
N ASP A 155 -4.05 -0.38 -11.77
CA ASP A 155 -3.32 0.12 -12.95
C ASP A 155 -4.04 1.32 -13.58
N GLY A 156 -5.37 1.30 -13.57
CA GLY A 156 -6.21 2.41 -14.02
C GLY A 156 -6.01 3.66 -13.18
N LEU A 157 -6.09 3.55 -11.85
CA LEU A 157 -5.85 4.66 -10.93
C LEU A 157 -4.43 5.21 -11.06
N LYS A 158 -3.42 4.34 -11.17
CA LYS A 158 -2.02 4.71 -11.39
C LYS A 158 -1.83 5.51 -12.69
N LYS A 159 -2.48 5.08 -13.77
CA LYS A 159 -2.48 5.80 -15.06
C LYS A 159 -3.16 7.17 -14.94
N LEU A 160 -4.33 7.23 -14.31
CA LEU A 160 -5.06 8.48 -14.09
C LEU A 160 -4.26 9.45 -13.22
N TYR A 161 -3.58 8.96 -12.18
CA TYR A 161 -2.69 9.76 -11.35
C TYR A 161 -1.60 10.43 -12.18
N ILE A 162 -0.82 9.62 -12.91
CA ILE A 162 0.34 10.11 -13.68
C ILE A 162 -0.11 11.10 -14.76
N GLN A 163 -1.23 10.83 -15.44
CA GLN A 163 -1.68 11.60 -16.59
C GLN A 163 -2.44 12.89 -16.20
N LYS A 164 -3.21 12.86 -15.11
CA LYS A 164 -4.17 13.94 -14.82
C LYS A 164 -3.93 14.60 -13.46
N LEU A 165 -3.75 13.85 -12.38
CA LEU A 165 -3.63 14.42 -11.03
C LEU A 165 -2.22 14.92 -10.70
N LYS A 166 -1.17 14.14 -10.98
CA LYS A 166 0.23 14.49 -10.69
C LYS A 166 0.67 15.83 -11.32
N PRO A 167 0.31 16.17 -12.57
CA PRO A 167 0.64 17.49 -13.13
C PRO A 167 0.04 18.65 -12.33
N LEU A 168 -1.16 18.47 -11.77
CA LEU A 168 -1.80 19.46 -10.90
C LEU A 168 -1.03 19.59 -9.58
N GLU A 169 -0.75 18.46 -8.92
CA GLU A 169 -0.01 18.44 -7.65
C GLU A 169 1.36 19.13 -7.77
N VAL A 170 2.11 18.83 -8.84
CA VAL A 170 3.42 19.44 -9.08
C VAL A 170 3.30 20.93 -9.39
N ALA A 171 2.33 21.34 -10.21
CA ALA A 171 2.17 22.75 -10.60
C ALA A 171 1.89 23.68 -9.41
N TYR A 172 1.14 23.19 -8.41
CA TYR A 172 0.76 23.98 -7.23
C TYR A 172 1.46 23.53 -5.94
N ARG A 173 2.53 22.72 -6.05
CA ARG A 173 3.37 22.28 -4.93
C ARG A 173 2.58 21.57 -3.81
N PHE A 174 1.61 20.74 -4.19
CA PHE A 174 0.77 20.00 -3.24
C PHE A 174 1.60 19.15 -2.26
N ASN A 175 2.73 18.61 -2.72
CA ASN A 175 3.63 17.79 -1.92
C ASN A 175 4.30 18.53 -0.76
N ASP A 176 4.39 19.86 -0.83
CA ASP A 176 5.00 20.68 0.21
C ASP A 176 4.00 21.02 1.33
N PHE A 177 2.70 21.00 1.04
CA PHE A 177 1.63 21.46 1.94
C PHE A 177 0.80 20.33 2.54
N VAL A 178 0.56 19.27 1.77
CA VAL A 178 -0.45 18.26 2.14
C VAL A 178 0.17 16.87 2.25
N SER A 179 0.71 16.33 1.16
CA SER A 179 1.31 15.00 1.20
C SER A 179 2.22 14.71 0.00
N PRO A 180 3.28 13.90 0.16
CA PRO A 180 4.21 13.55 -0.91
C PRO A 180 3.51 13.01 -2.18
N LEU A 181 4.19 13.13 -3.33
CA LEU A 181 3.70 12.55 -4.58
C LEU A 181 3.64 11.02 -4.47
N LEU A 182 2.59 10.42 -5.05
CA LEU A 182 2.44 8.97 -5.06
C LEU A 182 3.46 8.33 -6.01
N THR A 183 4.04 7.24 -5.55
CA THR A 183 4.93 6.35 -6.30
C THR A 183 4.17 5.15 -6.81
N ASN A 184 4.76 4.39 -7.74
CA ASN A 184 4.16 3.15 -8.24
C ASN A 184 3.90 2.16 -7.09
N SER A 185 4.84 2.03 -6.15
CA SER A 185 4.71 1.16 -4.98
C SER A 185 3.57 1.55 -4.05
N ASP A 186 3.13 2.81 -4.02
CA ASP A 186 1.96 3.20 -3.21
C ASP A 186 0.66 2.59 -3.77
N PHE A 187 0.54 2.50 -5.10
CA PHE A 187 -0.57 1.84 -5.76
C PHE A 187 -0.52 0.33 -5.60
N ASP A 188 0.69 -0.24 -5.75
CA ASP A 188 0.93 -1.68 -5.73
C ASP A 188 1.05 -2.25 -4.29
N ALA A 189 1.10 -1.39 -3.27
CA ALA A 189 1.20 -1.80 -1.86
C ALA A 189 0.02 -2.67 -1.43
N LYS A 190 0.34 -3.77 -0.74
CA LYS A 190 -0.67 -4.60 -0.07
C LYS A 190 -1.34 -3.84 1.07
N PRO A 191 -2.58 -4.21 1.41
CA PRO A 191 -3.26 -3.61 2.54
C PRO A 191 -2.46 -3.71 3.84
N MET A 192 -2.43 -2.63 4.61
CA MET A 192 -1.63 -2.53 5.83
C MET A 192 -2.50 -2.57 7.10
N VAL A 193 -2.10 -3.41 8.06
CA VAL A 193 -2.72 -3.54 9.39
C VAL A 193 -1.73 -3.02 10.43
N MET A 194 -2.02 -1.85 10.99
CA MET A 194 -1.18 -1.23 12.00
C MET A 194 -1.64 -1.62 13.41
N LEU A 195 -0.70 -2.05 14.25
CA LEU A 195 -0.95 -2.31 15.66
C LEU A 195 -0.39 -1.15 16.49
N LEU A 196 -1.26 -0.53 17.28
CA LEU A 196 -0.94 0.57 18.18
C LEU A 196 -1.40 0.23 19.59
N GLY A 197 -0.63 0.65 20.59
CA GLY A 197 -0.99 0.40 21.99
C GLY A 197 0.19 0.63 22.92
N GLN A 198 -0.12 0.74 24.20
CA GLN A 198 0.89 0.95 25.24
C GLN A 198 1.88 -0.21 25.35
N TYR A 199 2.93 0.01 26.13
CA TYR A 199 3.91 -1.02 26.40
C TYR A 199 3.29 -2.27 27.04
N SER A 200 3.70 -3.46 26.58
CA SER A 200 3.24 -4.78 27.05
C SER A 200 1.77 -5.14 26.75
N THR A 201 1.07 -4.43 25.86
CA THR A 201 -0.32 -4.79 25.46
C THR A 201 -0.41 -6.02 24.54
N GLY A 202 0.73 -6.55 24.07
CA GLY A 202 0.80 -7.79 23.30
C GLY A 202 0.74 -7.62 21.78
N LYS A 203 1.17 -6.48 21.21
CA LYS A 203 1.22 -6.24 19.75
C LYS A 203 2.04 -7.29 18.99
N THR A 204 3.30 -7.47 19.36
CA THR A 204 4.18 -8.49 18.76
C THR A 204 3.63 -9.91 18.93
N THR A 205 3.07 -10.21 20.11
CA THR A 205 2.42 -11.50 20.39
C THR A 205 1.18 -11.72 19.52
N PHE A 206 0.39 -10.67 19.29
CA PHE A 206 -0.78 -10.71 18.43
C PHE A 206 -0.38 -11.06 17.00
N ILE A 207 0.65 -10.41 16.43
CA ILE A 207 1.13 -10.72 15.07
C ILE A 207 1.62 -12.17 15.01
N LYS A 208 2.43 -12.60 15.98
CA LYS A 208 2.89 -13.98 16.07
C LYS A 208 1.73 -14.97 16.09
N HIS A 209 0.69 -14.67 16.86
CA HIS A 209 -0.50 -15.49 16.97
C HIS A 209 -1.29 -15.54 15.65
N MET A 210 -1.43 -14.41 14.94
CA MET A 210 -2.08 -14.38 13.63
C MET A 210 -1.29 -15.16 12.57
N LEU A 211 0.05 -15.10 12.62
CA LEU A 211 0.94 -15.83 11.70
C LEU A 211 1.19 -17.28 12.11
N GLN A 212 0.74 -17.70 13.30
CA GLN A 212 1.07 -19.01 13.90
C GLN A 212 2.58 -19.33 13.87
N SER A 213 3.42 -18.29 13.82
CA SER A 213 4.86 -18.35 13.63
C SER A 213 5.51 -17.03 14.06
N SER A 214 6.78 -17.08 14.44
CA SER A 214 7.57 -15.86 14.72
C SER A 214 8.02 -15.24 13.41
N TYR A 215 8.32 -13.93 13.41
CA TYR A 215 8.91 -13.24 12.27
C TYR A 215 10.35 -12.76 12.60
N PRO A 216 11.23 -12.59 11.62
CA PRO A 216 12.59 -12.07 11.82
C PRO A 216 12.62 -10.75 12.58
N GLY A 217 13.46 -10.65 13.62
CA GLY A 217 13.55 -9.42 14.44
C GLY A 217 12.47 -9.27 15.50
N ALA A 218 11.52 -10.21 15.61
CA ALA A 218 10.54 -10.22 16.70
C ALA A 218 11.22 -10.43 18.06
N HIS A 219 10.95 -9.54 19.02
CA HIS A 219 11.43 -9.67 20.41
C HIS A 219 10.25 -9.51 21.38
N ILE A 220 9.89 -10.60 22.06
CA ILE A 220 8.80 -10.63 23.06
C ILE A 220 9.42 -10.73 24.46
N GLY A 221 9.23 -9.70 25.29
CA GLY A 221 9.68 -9.72 26.68
C GLY A 221 8.83 -8.81 27.59
N PRO A 222 9.01 -8.93 28.92
CA PRO A 222 8.29 -8.12 29.91
C PRO A 222 8.85 -6.70 30.04
N GLU A 223 10.10 -6.45 29.64
CA GLU A 223 10.75 -5.12 29.56
C GLU A 223 10.64 -4.50 28.16
N PRO A 224 10.69 -3.16 27.97
CA PRO A 224 10.60 -2.49 26.66
C PRO A 224 11.44 -3.12 25.53
N THR A 225 10.91 -4.16 24.87
CA THR A 225 11.66 -4.97 23.90
C THR A 225 11.54 -4.43 22.49
N THR A 226 10.34 -3.98 22.11
CA THR A 226 10.08 -3.39 20.79
C THR A 226 10.21 -1.87 20.88
N ASP A 227 11.39 -1.36 20.54
CA ASP A 227 11.70 0.07 20.41
C ASP A 227 11.74 0.55 18.95
N ARG A 228 11.39 -0.34 18.00
CA ARG A 228 11.40 -0.09 16.55
C ARG A 228 10.02 -0.24 15.94
N PHE A 229 9.77 0.49 14.87
CA PHE A 229 8.68 0.17 13.95
C PHE A 229 9.14 -1.01 13.09
N VAL A 230 8.36 -2.09 13.11
CA VAL A 230 8.64 -3.28 12.29
C VAL A 230 7.51 -3.49 11.31
N VAL A 231 7.81 -3.41 10.02
CA VAL A 231 6.88 -3.81 8.96
C VAL A 231 7.10 -5.29 8.67
N VAL A 232 6.09 -6.11 8.90
CA VAL A 232 6.12 -7.55 8.61
C VAL A 232 5.38 -7.81 7.30
N MET A 233 6.11 -8.18 6.26
CA MET A 233 5.58 -8.36 4.91
C MET A 233 6.07 -9.65 4.25
N SER A 234 5.42 -10.04 3.16
CA SER A 234 5.84 -11.22 2.38
C SER A 234 7.17 -10.96 1.68
N GLY A 235 8.03 -11.96 1.69
CA GLY A 235 9.25 -12.01 0.89
C GLY A 235 9.66 -13.45 0.60
N PRO A 236 10.62 -13.66 -0.32
CA PRO A 236 11.05 -15.00 -0.71
C PRO A 236 11.79 -15.73 0.43
N ASP A 237 12.49 -14.97 1.28
CA ASP A 237 13.35 -15.48 2.34
C ASP A 237 13.03 -14.80 3.67
N GLU A 238 13.29 -15.50 4.77
CA GLU A 238 13.27 -14.93 6.12
C GLU A 238 14.45 -13.99 6.33
N ARG A 239 14.18 -12.69 6.38
CA ARG A 239 15.23 -11.67 6.61
C ARG A 239 14.70 -10.42 7.28
N SER A 240 15.59 -9.73 7.97
CA SER A 240 15.37 -8.38 8.50
C SER A 240 16.19 -7.38 7.68
N ILE A 241 15.54 -6.31 7.21
CA ILE A 241 16.12 -5.27 6.38
C ILE A 241 16.10 -3.95 7.19
N PRO A 242 17.26 -3.32 7.43
CA PRO A 242 17.34 -2.04 8.14
C PRO A 242 16.60 -0.91 7.42
N GLY A 243 15.97 -0.01 8.17
CA GLY A 243 15.14 1.08 7.65
C GLY A 243 15.83 2.01 6.64
N ASN A 244 17.13 2.28 6.82
CA ASN A 244 17.92 3.05 5.85
C ASN A 244 17.91 2.41 4.45
N THR A 245 17.95 1.08 4.37
CA THR A 245 17.92 0.33 3.11
C THR A 245 16.51 0.28 2.55
N VAL A 246 15.51 0.06 3.41
CA VAL A 246 14.10 0.01 3.03
C VAL A 246 13.64 1.33 2.41
N ALA A 247 14.10 2.46 2.94
CA ALA A 247 13.69 3.78 2.50
C ALA A 247 14.23 4.19 1.11
N VAL A 248 15.24 3.48 0.57
CA VAL A 248 15.79 3.74 -0.77
C VAL A 248 15.35 2.73 -1.82
N GLN A 249 14.66 1.65 -1.42
CA GLN A 249 14.15 0.63 -2.32
C GLN A 249 12.91 1.13 -3.06
N ALA A 250 13.03 1.32 -4.36
CA ALA A 250 11.99 1.90 -5.22
C ALA A 250 10.77 0.98 -5.40
N ASP A 251 10.92 -0.31 -5.13
CA ASP A 251 9.86 -1.32 -5.12
C ASP A 251 9.06 -1.33 -3.82
N MET A 252 9.51 -0.66 -2.75
CA MET A 252 8.83 -0.61 -1.46
C MET A 252 8.10 0.72 -1.19
N PRO A 253 6.90 0.70 -0.57
CA PRO A 253 6.08 1.90 -0.33
C PRO A 253 6.55 2.77 0.87
N PHE A 254 7.83 2.68 1.23
CA PHE A 254 8.40 3.26 2.46
C PHE A 254 9.39 4.39 2.21
N SER A 255 9.62 4.79 0.96
CA SER A 255 10.53 5.89 0.61
C SER A 255 10.15 7.23 1.25
N GLY A 256 8.86 7.46 1.49
CA GLY A 256 8.36 8.63 2.20
C GLY A 256 8.86 8.76 3.64
N LEU A 257 9.33 7.69 4.27
CA LEU A 257 9.87 7.72 5.64
C LEU A 257 11.22 8.42 5.75
N THR A 258 11.90 8.70 4.63
CA THR A 258 13.14 9.48 4.60
C THR A 258 13.00 10.88 5.19
N THR A 259 11.79 11.45 5.19
CA THR A 259 11.50 12.77 5.76
C THR A 259 11.68 12.84 7.26
N PHE A 260 11.56 11.72 7.98
CA PHE A 260 11.78 11.64 9.43
C PHE A 260 13.27 11.50 9.82
N GLY A 261 14.16 11.42 8.83
CA GLY A 261 15.61 11.46 9.00
C GLY A 261 16.22 10.16 9.53
N THR A 262 17.55 10.15 9.62
CA THR A 262 18.36 8.97 9.98
C THR A 262 18.10 8.46 11.39
N ALA A 263 17.75 9.36 12.32
CA ALA A 263 17.39 9.00 13.69
C ALA A 263 16.19 8.04 13.72
N PHE A 264 15.13 8.33 12.96
CA PHE A 264 13.99 7.43 12.82
C PHE A 264 14.34 6.17 12.03
N LEU A 265 15.03 6.30 10.89
CA LEU A 265 15.32 5.15 10.02
C LEU A 265 16.19 4.09 10.72
N SER A 266 16.98 4.46 11.74
CA SER A 266 17.70 3.52 12.62
C SER A 266 16.79 2.72 13.58
N LYS A 267 15.56 3.21 13.80
CA LYS A 267 14.48 2.61 14.61
C LYS A 267 13.34 2.09 13.72
N PHE A 268 13.61 1.87 12.44
CA PHE A 268 12.68 1.30 11.48
C PHE A 268 13.30 0.03 10.87
N GLU A 269 12.48 -1.00 10.69
CA GLU A 269 12.90 -2.30 10.19
C GLU A 269 11.80 -2.92 9.33
N CYS A 270 12.20 -3.61 8.26
CA CYS A 270 11.31 -4.43 7.46
C CYS A 270 11.67 -5.90 7.65
N SER A 271 10.76 -6.67 8.23
CA SER A 271 10.83 -8.11 8.37
C SER A 271 10.11 -8.78 7.21
N GLN A 272 10.84 -9.55 6.42
CA GLN A 272 10.31 -10.32 5.31
C GLN A 272 10.32 -11.81 5.63
N MET A 273 9.26 -12.51 5.25
CA MET A 273 9.19 -13.98 5.30
C MET A 273 8.14 -14.52 4.32
N PRO A 274 8.31 -15.75 3.80
CA PRO A 274 7.27 -16.41 3.03
C PRO A 274 6.14 -16.85 3.96
N HIS A 275 4.94 -16.30 3.77
CA HIS A 275 3.78 -16.67 4.57
C HIS A 275 2.47 -16.38 3.81
N PRO A 276 1.51 -17.33 3.72
CA PRO A 276 0.26 -17.15 2.96
C PRO A 276 -0.53 -15.89 3.36
N LEU A 277 -0.67 -15.61 4.67
CA LEU A 277 -1.34 -14.38 5.12
C LEU A 277 -0.63 -13.10 4.65
N LEU A 278 0.71 -13.10 4.64
CA LEU A 278 1.51 -11.95 4.21
C LEU A 278 1.50 -11.77 2.68
N GLU A 279 1.04 -12.78 1.94
CA GLU A 279 0.76 -12.64 0.51
C GLU A 279 -0.39 -11.66 0.26
N HIS A 280 -1.29 -11.48 1.23
CA HIS A 280 -2.48 -10.66 1.11
C HIS A 280 -2.45 -9.37 1.94
N ILE A 281 -1.75 -9.35 3.07
CA ILE A 281 -1.67 -8.17 3.95
C ILE A 281 -0.23 -7.92 4.44
N THR A 282 0.00 -6.73 5.00
CA THR A 282 1.25 -6.36 5.66
C THR A 282 0.92 -5.87 7.07
N PHE A 283 1.66 -6.34 8.08
CA PHE A 283 1.50 -5.85 9.45
C PHE A 283 2.50 -4.74 9.74
N VAL A 284 2.10 -3.76 10.54
CA VAL A 284 2.99 -2.74 11.11
C VAL A 284 2.95 -2.89 12.63
N ASP A 285 4.01 -3.45 13.20
CA ASP A 285 4.21 -3.52 14.65
C ASP A 285 4.83 -2.20 15.13
N SER A 286 4.08 -1.41 15.88
CA SER A 286 4.58 -0.16 16.44
C SER A 286 5.34 -0.40 17.75
N PRO A 287 6.32 0.46 18.09
CA PRO A 287 6.82 0.54 19.45
C PRO A 287 5.68 0.75 20.45
N GLY A 288 5.83 0.23 21.66
CA GLY A 288 4.90 0.52 22.75
C GLY A 288 4.84 2.02 23.05
N VAL A 289 3.64 2.58 23.16
CA VAL A 289 3.49 3.97 23.64
C VAL A 289 3.88 4.01 25.11
N LEU A 290 4.78 4.94 25.45
CA LEU A 290 5.35 5.07 26.78
C LEU A 290 4.36 5.81 27.70
N SER A 291 4.44 5.52 29.00
CA SER A 291 3.64 6.17 30.03
C SER A 291 4.52 7.14 30.81
N GLY A 292 4.48 8.43 30.44
CA GLY A 292 5.08 9.51 31.23
C GLY A 292 6.15 10.33 30.51
N GLU A 293 6.35 11.55 31.01
CA GLU A 293 7.09 12.62 30.33
C GLU A 293 8.61 12.38 30.25
N LYS A 294 9.19 11.70 31.25
CA LYS A 294 10.63 11.34 31.26
C LYS A 294 11.03 10.28 30.25
N GLN A 295 10.08 9.47 29.80
CA GLN A 295 10.30 8.45 28.77
C GLN A 295 10.14 9.03 27.35
N ARG A 296 9.36 10.11 27.19
CA ARG A 296 9.24 10.84 25.92
C ARG A 296 10.54 11.46 25.44
N SER A 297 11.30 12.06 26.36
CA SER A 297 12.59 12.70 26.05
C SER A 297 13.66 11.73 25.56
N GLN A 298 13.42 10.41 25.58
CA GLN A 298 14.32 9.41 25.03
C GLN A 298 14.16 9.19 23.52
N ARG A 299 13.05 9.63 22.90
CA ARG A 299 12.84 9.46 21.45
C ARG A 299 13.54 10.58 20.69
N SER A 300 14.49 10.21 19.84
CA SER A 300 15.22 11.13 18.95
C SER A 300 14.48 11.45 17.65
N TYR A 301 13.19 11.12 17.54
CA TYR A 301 12.38 11.29 16.34
C TYR A 301 10.93 11.59 16.70
N ASP A 302 10.19 12.18 15.75
CA ASP A 302 8.78 12.49 15.89
C ASP A 302 7.91 11.22 15.79
N PHE A 303 7.63 10.60 16.93
CA PHE A 303 6.81 9.39 16.99
C PHE A 303 5.36 9.62 16.53
N THR A 304 4.79 10.79 16.83
CA THR A 304 3.41 11.11 16.48
C THR A 304 3.29 11.27 14.96
N GLY A 305 4.21 12.03 14.35
CA GLY A 305 4.27 12.19 12.90
C GLY A 305 4.47 10.87 12.15
N VAL A 306 5.38 10.01 12.62
CA VAL A 306 5.56 8.66 12.04
C VAL A 306 4.30 7.81 12.18
N THR A 307 3.65 7.85 13.35
CA THR A 307 2.41 7.09 13.58
C THR A 307 1.28 7.56 12.66
N SER A 308 1.12 8.88 12.52
CA SER A 308 0.16 9.47 11.58
C SER A 308 0.46 9.08 10.13
N TRP A 309 1.75 9.04 9.74
CA TRP A 309 2.17 8.59 8.41
C TRP A 309 1.76 7.13 8.13
N PHE A 310 1.98 6.21 9.08
CA PHE A 310 1.55 4.82 8.92
C PHE A 310 0.03 4.69 8.96
N ALA A 311 -0.66 5.46 9.82
CA ALA A 311 -2.11 5.46 9.90
C ALA A 311 -2.77 5.88 8.58
N ALA A 312 -2.21 6.91 7.91
CA ALA A 312 -2.69 7.35 6.61
C ALA A 312 -2.58 6.25 5.53
N LYS A 313 -1.53 5.43 5.59
CA LYS A 313 -1.31 4.31 4.67
C LYS A 313 -1.97 2.99 5.08
N SER A 314 -2.46 2.89 6.31
CA SER A 314 -3.08 1.68 6.82
C SER A 314 -4.53 1.57 6.37
N ASP A 315 -4.96 0.32 6.20
CA ASP A 315 -6.35 -0.06 5.92
C ASP A 315 -7.08 -0.42 7.21
N LEU A 316 -6.36 -0.89 8.23
CA LEU A 316 -6.88 -1.17 9.56
C LEU A 316 -5.89 -0.73 10.61
N ILE A 317 -6.39 -0.10 11.67
CA ILE A 317 -5.61 0.31 12.83
C ILE A 317 -6.19 -0.41 14.05
N LEU A 318 -5.44 -1.34 14.61
CA LEU A 318 -5.80 -2.06 15.85
C LEU A 318 -5.24 -1.30 17.06
N LEU A 319 -6.11 -0.75 17.90
CA LEU A 319 -5.77 -0.18 19.19
C LEU A 319 -5.85 -1.27 20.28
N LEU A 320 -4.69 -1.76 20.73
CA LEU A 320 -4.58 -2.83 21.73
C LEU A 320 -4.53 -2.26 23.15
N PHE A 321 -5.39 -2.81 24.01
CA PHE A 321 -5.46 -2.54 25.45
C PHE A 321 -5.26 -3.80 26.27
N ASP A 322 -4.71 -3.64 27.46
CA ASP A 322 -4.55 -4.68 28.47
C ASP A 322 -5.50 -4.36 29.65
N PRO A 323 -6.35 -5.29 30.12
CA PRO A 323 -7.28 -5.12 31.23
C PRO A 323 -6.62 -4.57 32.50
N HIS A 324 -5.35 -4.89 32.74
CA HIS A 324 -4.61 -4.42 33.91
C HIS A 324 -3.97 -3.03 33.72
N LYS A 325 -4.01 -2.48 32.50
CA LYS A 325 -3.39 -1.20 32.11
C LYS A 325 -4.30 -0.40 31.17
N LEU A 326 -5.46 0.01 31.67
CA LEU A 326 -6.44 0.80 30.92
C LEU A 326 -6.13 2.30 30.88
N ASP A 327 -5.21 2.79 31.70
CA ASP A 327 -4.90 4.22 31.76
C ASP A 327 -4.39 4.72 30.41
N ILE A 328 -5.17 5.56 29.73
CA ILE A 328 -4.75 6.20 28.49
C ILE A 328 -3.81 7.35 28.87
N SER A 329 -2.50 7.09 28.80
CA SER A 329 -1.47 8.11 29.06
C SER A 329 -1.67 9.32 28.14
N ASP A 330 -1.20 10.50 28.55
CA ASP A 330 -1.31 11.70 27.70
C ASP A 330 -0.55 11.53 26.37
N GLU A 331 0.45 10.65 26.32
CA GLU A 331 1.16 10.37 25.06
C GLU A 331 0.27 9.55 24.15
N PHE A 332 -0.40 8.54 24.72
CA PHE A 332 -1.31 7.73 23.95
C PHE A 332 -2.53 8.53 23.49
N LYS A 333 -3.04 9.46 24.30
CA LYS A 333 -4.07 10.43 23.86
C LYS A 333 -3.60 11.22 22.64
N ARG A 334 -2.39 11.80 22.68
CA ARG A 334 -1.86 12.57 21.53
C ARG A 334 -1.67 11.70 20.28
N VAL A 335 -1.22 10.46 20.46
CA VAL A 335 -1.10 9.49 19.37
C VAL A 335 -2.47 9.17 18.78
N ILE A 336 -3.48 8.88 19.61
CA ILE A 336 -4.86 8.63 19.15
C ILE A 336 -5.43 9.87 18.46
N SER A 337 -5.22 11.07 19.01
CA SER A 337 -5.63 12.32 18.35
C SER A 337 -4.95 12.55 17.01
N SER A 338 -3.73 12.04 16.79
CA SER A 338 -3.07 12.11 15.47
C SER A 338 -3.64 11.15 14.42
N LEU A 339 -4.56 10.26 14.82
CA LEU A 339 -5.32 9.37 13.93
C LEU A 339 -6.64 10.01 13.46
N HIS A 340 -6.94 11.25 13.87
CA HIS A 340 -8.17 11.93 13.48
C HIS A 340 -8.33 11.98 11.94
N GLY A 341 -9.52 11.67 11.45
CA GLY A 341 -9.79 11.53 10.01
C GLY A 341 -9.51 10.13 9.46
N HIS A 342 -9.07 9.20 10.31
CA HIS A 342 -8.94 7.77 10.00
C HIS A 342 -9.76 6.89 10.95
N ASP A 343 -10.74 7.49 11.64
CA ASP A 343 -11.55 6.84 12.68
C ASP A 343 -12.31 5.60 12.17
N ASP A 344 -12.74 5.61 10.89
CA ASP A 344 -13.44 4.50 10.24
C ASP A 344 -12.60 3.22 10.13
N LYS A 345 -11.28 3.37 10.13
CA LYS A 345 -10.30 2.28 10.04
C LYS A 345 -9.86 1.75 11.41
N ILE A 346 -10.25 2.42 12.50
CA ILE A 346 -9.82 2.03 13.84
C ILE A 346 -10.71 0.88 14.34
N ARG A 347 -10.08 -0.12 14.96
CA ARG A 347 -10.75 -1.15 15.77
C ARG A 347 -10.01 -1.29 17.08
N VAL A 348 -10.74 -1.61 18.14
CA VAL A 348 -10.17 -1.74 19.47
C VAL A 348 -10.03 -3.22 19.78
N VAL A 349 -8.94 -3.62 20.42
CA VAL A 349 -8.71 -4.99 20.89
C VAL A 349 -8.43 -4.93 22.38
N LEU A 350 -9.34 -5.47 23.19
CA LEU A 350 -9.11 -5.70 24.62
C LEU A 350 -8.47 -7.08 24.77
N ASN A 351 -7.14 -7.10 24.74
CA ASN A 351 -6.33 -8.31 24.75
C ASN A 351 -6.16 -8.85 26.18
N LYS A 352 -5.72 -10.09 26.37
CA LYS A 352 -5.52 -10.72 27.69
C LYS A 352 -6.77 -10.71 28.57
N ALA A 353 -7.96 -10.71 27.96
CA ALA A 353 -9.22 -10.73 28.69
C ALA A 353 -9.41 -12.00 29.54
N ASP A 354 -8.64 -13.05 29.23
CA ASP A 354 -8.64 -14.31 29.97
C ASP A 354 -8.04 -14.22 31.38
N GLN A 355 -7.38 -13.11 31.70
CA GLN A 355 -6.69 -12.89 32.98
C GLN A 355 -7.58 -12.24 34.05
N VAL A 356 -8.80 -11.85 33.71
CA VAL A 356 -9.74 -11.14 34.60
C VAL A 356 -11.08 -11.87 34.62
N ASP A 357 -11.74 -11.90 35.78
CA ASP A 357 -13.08 -12.50 35.86
C ASP A 357 -14.13 -11.71 35.06
N THR A 358 -15.27 -12.34 34.79
CA THR A 358 -16.35 -11.75 33.97
C THR A 358 -16.87 -10.42 34.52
N GLN A 359 -16.97 -10.26 35.85
CA GLN A 359 -17.49 -9.03 36.45
C GLN A 359 -16.47 -7.89 36.32
N GLN A 360 -15.19 -8.18 36.54
CA GLN A 360 -14.09 -7.25 36.31
C GLN A 360 -14.01 -6.86 34.84
N LEU A 361 -14.12 -7.82 33.93
CA LEU A 361 -14.09 -7.58 32.48
C LEU A 361 -15.17 -6.57 32.05
N MET A 362 -16.39 -6.69 32.56
CA MET A 362 -17.47 -5.73 32.25
C MET A 362 -17.17 -4.32 32.76
N ARG A 363 -16.55 -4.18 33.95
CA ARG A 363 -16.12 -2.88 34.49
C ARG A 363 -15.00 -2.26 33.65
N ILE A 364 -14.03 -3.09 33.28
CA ILE A 364 -12.87 -2.73 32.45
C ILE A 364 -13.35 -2.27 31.06
N TYR A 365 -14.25 -3.02 30.45
CA TYR A 365 -14.88 -2.66 29.18
C TYR A 365 -15.61 -1.31 29.26
N GLY A 366 -16.44 -1.10 30.29
CA GLY A 366 -17.12 0.18 30.49
C GLY A 366 -16.16 1.36 30.67
N ALA A 367 -15.09 1.17 31.46
CA ALA A 367 -14.06 2.19 31.67
C ALA A 367 -13.28 2.52 30.38
N LEU A 368 -12.98 1.50 29.57
CA LEU A 368 -12.32 1.65 28.28
C LEU A 368 -13.19 2.47 27.32
N MET A 369 -14.45 2.11 27.16
CA MET A 369 -15.38 2.80 26.27
C MET A 369 -15.61 4.26 26.69
N TRP A 370 -15.73 4.50 28.00
CA TRP A 370 -15.81 5.86 28.55
C TRP A 370 -14.55 6.68 28.23
N SER A 371 -13.38 6.08 28.35
CA SER A 371 -12.10 6.76 28.09
C SER A 371 -11.90 7.02 26.59
N LEU A 372 -12.23 6.07 25.73
CA LEU A 372 -12.16 6.21 24.27
C LEU A 372 -13.14 7.26 23.76
N GLY A 373 -14.37 7.30 24.28
CA GLY A 373 -15.35 8.32 23.91
C GLY A 373 -14.86 9.76 24.18
N LYS A 374 -14.07 9.97 25.23
CA LYS A 374 -13.46 11.26 25.53
C LYS A 374 -12.30 11.63 24.61
N VAL A 375 -11.57 10.65 24.08
CA VAL A 375 -10.32 10.87 23.33
C VAL A 375 -10.57 10.92 21.83
N LEU A 376 -11.39 10.02 21.29
CA LEU A 376 -11.70 9.98 19.86
C LEU A 376 -12.67 11.08 19.44
N ASN A 377 -13.56 11.51 20.36
CA ASN A 377 -14.55 12.56 20.10
C ASN A 377 -15.38 12.32 18.83
N VAL A 378 -15.67 11.06 18.53
CA VAL A 378 -16.55 10.64 17.43
C VAL A 378 -17.91 10.21 17.99
N PRO A 379 -19.02 10.50 17.29
CA PRO A 379 -20.36 10.09 17.74
C PRO A 379 -20.58 8.57 17.62
N GLU A 380 -19.80 7.90 16.77
CA GLU A 380 -19.91 6.47 16.51
C GLU A 380 -19.16 5.63 17.55
N VAL A 381 -19.78 4.52 17.95
CA VAL A 381 -19.18 3.61 18.92
C VAL A 381 -18.22 2.67 18.20
N MET A 382 -16.97 2.62 18.67
CA MET A 382 -15.93 1.75 18.12
C MET A 382 -16.22 0.27 18.40
N ARG A 383 -16.03 -0.60 17.41
CA ARG A 383 -16.02 -2.06 17.62
C ARG A 383 -14.81 -2.45 18.45
N VAL A 384 -15.06 -3.12 19.57
CA VAL A 384 -14.05 -3.68 20.48
C VAL A 384 -14.07 -5.20 20.38
N TYR A 385 -12.94 -5.83 20.06
CA TYR A 385 -12.75 -7.27 20.11
C TYR A 385 -12.20 -7.68 21.47
N ILE A 386 -12.88 -8.59 22.16
CA ILE A 386 -12.49 -9.02 23.52
C ILE A 386 -11.92 -10.44 23.45
N GLY A 387 -10.68 -10.62 23.88
CA GLY A 387 -10.09 -11.97 23.87
C GLY A 387 -8.64 -12.02 24.36
N SER A 388 -8.00 -13.15 24.11
CA SER A 388 -6.58 -13.35 24.41
C SER A 388 -5.87 -13.89 23.17
N PHE A 389 -5.13 -13.00 22.50
CA PHE A 389 -4.50 -13.30 21.21
C PHE A 389 -3.07 -13.79 21.42
N ASN A 390 -2.95 -15.00 21.95
CA ASN A 390 -1.68 -15.68 22.17
C ASN A 390 -1.85 -17.21 22.06
N ASP A 391 -0.73 -17.93 21.98
CA ASP A 391 -0.74 -19.39 21.77
C ASP A 391 -0.90 -20.19 23.07
N LYS A 392 -1.16 -19.53 24.21
CA LYS A 392 -1.33 -20.23 25.50
C LYS A 392 -2.77 -20.71 25.63
N PRO A 393 -3.00 -21.92 26.17
CA PRO A 393 -4.35 -22.39 26.43
C PRO A 393 -5.05 -21.42 27.39
N GLY A 394 -6.27 -21.00 27.01
CA GLY A 394 -7.07 -20.07 27.81
C GLY A 394 -7.31 -20.60 29.22
N ASN A 395 -7.34 -19.69 30.20
CA ASN A 395 -7.50 -20.06 31.60
C ASN A 395 -8.98 -20.39 31.90
N SER A 396 -9.42 -21.57 31.48
CA SER A 396 -10.82 -22.05 31.53
C SER A 396 -11.40 -22.09 32.95
N THR A 397 -10.55 -22.13 33.97
CA THR A 397 -10.91 -22.05 35.39
C THR A 397 -11.38 -20.67 35.85
N VAL A 398 -10.97 -19.58 35.19
CA VAL A 398 -11.24 -18.19 35.65
C VAL A 398 -12.49 -17.60 34.99
N ASN A 399 -12.72 -17.91 33.71
CA ASN A 399 -13.75 -17.23 32.90
C ASN A 399 -15.03 -18.04 32.69
N GLY A 400 -15.03 -19.30 33.12
CA GLY A 400 -16.11 -20.25 32.83
C GLY A 400 -16.29 -20.52 31.33
N ILE A 401 -17.27 -21.35 31.00
CA ILE A 401 -17.56 -21.78 29.61
C ILE A 401 -18.02 -20.59 28.75
N LEU A 402 -18.83 -19.70 29.31
CA LEU A 402 -19.38 -18.51 28.63
C LEU A 402 -18.30 -17.51 28.22
N GLY A 403 -17.23 -17.34 29.01
CA GLY A 403 -16.13 -16.43 28.68
C GLY A 403 -15.29 -16.94 27.51
N ASN A 404 -15.00 -18.25 27.48
CA ASN A 404 -14.22 -18.84 26.39
C ASN A 404 -14.99 -18.79 25.06
N GLU A 405 -16.29 -19.11 25.08
CA GLU A 405 -17.13 -19.01 23.89
C GLU A 405 -17.20 -17.57 23.35
N LEU A 406 -17.28 -16.57 24.25
CA LEU A 406 -17.19 -15.16 23.84
C LEU A 406 -15.84 -14.86 23.17
N PHE A 407 -14.72 -15.25 23.78
CA PHE A 407 -13.39 -14.94 23.23
C PHE A 407 -13.14 -15.60 21.88
N GLU A 408 -13.58 -16.84 21.69
CA GLU A 408 -13.50 -17.54 20.40
C GLU A 408 -14.32 -16.83 19.33
N ARG A 409 -15.58 -16.47 19.63
CA ARG A 409 -16.44 -15.73 18.69
C ARG A 409 -15.86 -14.35 18.32
N GLU A 410 -15.34 -13.62 19.30
CA GLU A 410 -14.73 -12.30 19.07
C GLU A 410 -13.44 -12.41 18.26
N GLN A 411 -12.67 -13.49 18.44
CA GLN A 411 -11.50 -13.79 17.64
C GLN A 411 -11.86 -14.16 16.20
N ASP A 412 -12.91 -14.96 15.99
CA ASP A 412 -13.43 -15.30 14.67
C ASP A 412 -13.96 -14.07 13.92
N ASP A 413 -14.66 -13.17 14.61
CA ASP A 413 -15.10 -11.88 14.06
C ASP A 413 -13.91 -11.03 13.61
N LEU A 414 -12.84 -10.95 14.43
CA LEU A 414 -11.63 -10.22 14.07
C LEU A 414 -10.91 -10.83 12.87
N LEU A 415 -10.78 -12.16 12.84
CA LEU A 415 -10.20 -12.88 11.71
C LEU A 415 -11.01 -12.67 10.42
N THR A 416 -12.33 -12.61 10.53
CA THR A 416 -13.21 -12.29 9.40
C THR A 416 -12.98 -10.88 8.90
N ASP A 417 -12.91 -9.88 9.80
CA ASP A 417 -12.65 -8.49 9.40
C ASP A 417 -11.25 -8.36 8.75
N LEU A 418 -10.23 -9.06 9.27
CA LEU A 418 -8.88 -9.14 8.69
C LEU A 418 -8.87 -9.77 7.28
N LYS A 419 -9.60 -10.87 7.08
CA LYS A 419 -9.73 -11.56 5.78
C LYS A 419 -10.45 -10.71 4.74
N ASP A 420 -11.35 -9.83 5.17
CA ASP A 420 -12.07 -8.92 4.28
C ASP A 420 -11.27 -7.66 3.92
N ILE A 421 -10.14 -7.39 4.59
CA ILE A 421 -9.32 -6.20 4.32
C ILE A 421 -8.91 -6.11 2.85
N PRO A 422 -8.33 -7.14 2.20
CA PRO A 422 -7.91 -7.03 0.80
C PRO A 422 -9.07 -6.65 -0.13
N LYS A 423 -10.28 -7.14 0.17
CA LYS A 423 -11.50 -6.82 -0.58
C LYS A 423 -11.86 -5.33 -0.42
N LYS A 424 -11.89 -4.86 0.83
CA LYS A 424 -12.21 -3.47 1.21
C LYS A 424 -11.11 -2.48 0.79
N ALA A 425 -9.86 -2.94 0.69
CA ALA A 425 -8.71 -2.10 0.37
C ALA A 425 -8.79 -1.53 -1.05
N CYS A 426 -9.35 -2.28 -2.01
CA CYS A 426 -9.54 -1.75 -3.37
C CYS A 426 -10.49 -0.52 -3.35
N ASP A 427 -11.66 -0.67 -2.72
CA ASP A 427 -12.64 0.41 -2.59
C ASP A 427 -12.09 1.60 -1.78
N ARG A 428 -11.31 1.32 -0.72
CA ARG A 428 -10.62 2.35 0.05
C ARG A 428 -9.59 3.10 -0.78
N LYS A 429 -8.76 2.41 -1.57
CA LYS A 429 -7.79 3.06 -2.46
C LYS A 429 -8.49 3.98 -3.46
N ILE A 430 -9.63 3.58 -4.01
CA ILE A 430 -10.45 4.43 -4.88
C ILE A 430 -10.92 5.68 -4.11
N ASN A 431 -11.47 5.50 -2.91
CA ASN A 431 -11.98 6.61 -2.09
C ASN A 431 -10.89 7.59 -1.69
N GLU A 432 -9.73 7.11 -1.24
CA GLU A 432 -8.58 7.94 -0.89
C GLU A 432 -8.01 8.67 -2.11
N PHE A 433 -7.99 8.01 -3.27
CA PHE A 433 -7.60 8.66 -4.52
C PHE A 433 -8.54 9.82 -4.90
N VAL A 434 -9.86 9.63 -4.73
CA VAL A 434 -10.87 10.67 -4.96
C VAL A 434 -10.73 11.82 -3.95
N LYS A 435 -10.56 11.52 -2.65
CA LYS A 435 -10.32 12.54 -1.61
C LYS A 435 -9.08 13.37 -1.94
N ARG A 436 -7.97 12.71 -2.31
CA ARG A 436 -6.73 13.38 -2.72
C ARG A 436 -6.93 14.29 -3.93
N ALA A 437 -7.65 13.81 -4.95
CA ALA A 437 -7.95 14.62 -6.13
C ALA A 437 -8.74 15.89 -5.80
N ARG A 438 -9.76 15.80 -4.93
CA ARG A 438 -10.51 16.96 -4.44
C ARG A 438 -9.62 17.92 -3.66
N ALA A 439 -8.82 17.41 -2.72
CA ALA A 439 -7.88 18.22 -1.94
C ALA A 439 -6.88 18.96 -2.85
N ALA A 440 -6.37 18.31 -3.92
CA ALA A 440 -5.46 18.94 -4.87
C ALA A 440 -6.13 20.05 -5.71
N ILE A 441 -7.40 19.89 -6.08
CA ILE A 441 -8.19 20.94 -6.76
C ILE A 441 -8.36 22.16 -5.84
N ILE A 442 -8.77 21.94 -4.59
CA ILE A 442 -8.98 23.00 -3.60
C ILE A 442 -7.66 23.73 -3.32
N HIS A 443 -6.58 22.98 -3.11
CA HIS A 443 -5.24 23.53 -2.94
C HIS A 443 -4.81 24.42 -4.13
N ALA A 444 -5.05 23.95 -5.36
CA ALA A 444 -4.75 24.73 -6.55
C ALA A 444 -5.56 26.05 -6.62
N TYR A 445 -6.84 26.03 -6.20
CA TYR A 445 -7.65 27.24 -6.10
C TYR A 445 -7.15 28.20 -5.02
N ILE A 446 -6.80 27.71 -3.83
CA ILE A 446 -6.23 28.50 -2.74
C ILE A 446 -4.94 29.19 -3.21
N ILE A 447 -3.96 28.43 -3.71
CA ILE A 447 -2.67 28.97 -4.17
C ILE A 447 -2.87 30.00 -5.29
N SER A 448 -3.75 29.71 -6.24
CA SER A 448 -4.05 30.63 -7.35
C SER A 448 -4.72 31.92 -6.90
N HIS A 449 -5.65 31.82 -5.93
CA HIS A 449 -6.33 32.97 -5.35
C HIS A 449 -5.36 33.87 -4.59
N LEU A 450 -4.51 33.29 -3.74
CA LEU A 450 -3.47 34.03 -3.03
C LEU A 450 -2.51 34.74 -4.02
N LYS A 451 -2.09 34.05 -5.08
CA LYS A 451 -1.29 34.64 -6.16
C LYS A 451 -2.01 35.81 -6.85
N LYS A 452 -3.33 35.71 -7.06
CA LYS A 452 -4.16 36.77 -7.66
C LYS A 452 -4.27 38.02 -6.77
N GLN A 453 -4.21 37.86 -5.45
CA GLN A 453 -4.24 38.98 -4.49
C GLN A 453 -2.88 39.72 -4.36
N MET A 454 -1.79 39.19 -4.91
CA MET A 454 -0.47 39.82 -4.82
C MET A 454 -0.34 41.05 -5.74
N PRO A 455 0.20 42.18 -5.26
CA PRO A 455 0.40 43.38 -6.07
C PRO A 455 1.54 43.17 -7.08
N ALA A 456 1.41 43.75 -8.29
CA ALA A 456 2.38 43.52 -9.37
C ALA A 456 3.77 44.15 -9.12
N MET A 457 3.84 45.31 -8.46
CA MET A 457 5.08 46.11 -8.34
C MET A 457 5.55 46.32 -6.89
N MET A 458 4.85 47.15 -6.11
CA MET A 458 5.26 47.53 -4.74
C MET A 458 4.36 46.95 -3.66
N GLY A 459 4.89 46.84 -2.44
CA GLY A 459 4.13 46.40 -1.26
C GLY A 459 3.94 44.90 -1.11
N LYS A 460 4.66 44.07 -1.89
CA LYS A 460 4.51 42.60 -1.91
C LYS A 460 4.67 41.97 -0.51
N ALA A 461 5.69 42.36 0.26
CA ALA A 461 5.90 41.83 1.61
C ALA A 461 4.73 42.14 2.55
N LYS A 462 4.24 43.40 2.55
CA LYS A 462 3.10 43.82 3.37
C LYS A 462 1.80 43.11 2.93
N ALA A 463 1.60 42.93 1.61
CA ALA A 463 0.45 42.21 1.08
C ALA A 463 0.48 40.72 1.46
N GLN A 464 1.64 40.06 1.34
CA GLN A 464 1.82 38.68 1.77
C GLN A 464 1.54 38.50 3.27
N GLN A 465 2.07 39.39 4.12
CA GLN A 465 1.78 39.34 5.56
C GLN A 465 0.28 39.48 5.83
N LYS A 466 -0.39 40.42 5.16
CA LYS A 466 -1.85 40.60 5.27
C LYS A 466 -2.64 39.36 4.84
N LEU A 467 -2.20 38.66 3.79
CA LEU A 467 -2.82 37.42 3.34
C LEU A 467 -2.61 36.28 4.34
N LEU A 468 -1.44 36.20 4.97
CA LEU A 468 -1.17 35.23 6.04
C LEU A 468 -2.01 35.53 7.29
N ASP A 469 -2.16 36.80 7.65
CA ASP A 469 -2.94 37.21 8.83
C ASP A 469 -4.44 36.93 8.65
N ASN A 470 -4.96 37.04 7.42
CA ASN A 470 -6.38 36.86 7.09
C ASN A 470 -6.65 35.56 6.30
N LEU A 471 -5.84 34.52 6.46
CA LEU A 471 -5.89 33.33 5.61
C LEU A 471 -7.25 32.60 5.67
N GLU A 472 -7.89 32.57 6.84
CA GLU A 472 -9.22 31.97 7.05
C GLU A 472 -10.29 32.67 6.19
N ASP A 473 -10.29 34.00 6.14
CA ASP A 473 -11.18 34.78 5.28
C ASP A 473 -10.90 34.53 3.80
N GLU A 474 -9.62 34.35 3.42
CA GLU A 474 -9.25 34.01 2.04
C GLU A 474 -9.76 32.62 1.65
N PHE A 475 -9.72 31.63 2.56
CA PHE A 475 -10.32 30.31 2.33
C PHE A 475 -11.84 30.42 2.15
N ALA A 476 -12.52 31.19 2.99
CA ALA A 476 -13.96 31.43 2.88
C ALA A 476 -14.37 32.14 1.57
N LYS A 477 -13.49 32.96 0.98
CA LYS A 477 -13.71 33.55 -0.36
C LYS A 477 -13.59 32.49 -1.44
N VAL A 478 -12.53 31.67 -1.42
CA VAL A 478 -12.32 30.57 -2.37
C VAL A 478 -13.50 29.59 -2.31
N GLN A 479 -13.94 29.24 -1.11
CA GLN A 479 -15.08 28.37 -0.90
C GLN A 479 -16.36 28.90 -1.58
N ARG A 480 -16.65 30.19 -1.43
CA ARG A 480 -17.83 30.83 -2.03
C ARG A 480 -17.71 31.02 -3.54
N GLU A 481 -16.53 31.39 -4.03
CA GLU A 481 -16.28 31.63 -5.46
C GLU A 481 -16.41 30.34 -6.28
N PHE A 482 -15.96 29.21 -5.74
CA PHE A 482 -15.93 27.92 -6.44
C PHE A 482 -16.95 26.90 -5.94
N HIS A 483 -17.83 27.28 -5.01
CA HIS A 483 -18.87 26.42 -4.42
C HIS A 483 -18.34 25.11 -3.82
N LEU A 484 -17.24 25.21 -3.06
CA LEU A 484 -16.54 24.05 -2.52
C LEU A 484 -17.08 23.66 -1.12
N PRO A 485 -17.09 22.37 -0.77
CA PRO A 485 -17.46 21.92 0.57
C PRO A 485 -16.47 22.42 1.63
N ALA A 486 -16.95 22.93 2.77
CA ALA A 486 -16.08 23.41 3.85
C ALA A 486 -15.18 22.28 4.41
N GLY A 487 -15.72 21.07 4.53
CA GLY A 487 -15.02 19.92 5.10
C GLY A 487 -13.84 19.40 4.28
N ASP A 488 -13.68 19.85 3.02
CA ASP A 488 -12.56 19.45 2.17
C ASP A 488 -11.38 20.46 2.23
N PHE A 489 -11.51 21.57 2.97
CA PHE A 489 -10.43 22.55 3.15
C PHE A 489 -9.39 22.07 4.17
N PRO A 490 -8.11 22.40 3.96
CA PRO A 490 -7.06 22.08 4.92
C PRO A 490 -7.15 22.93 6.19
N ASP A 491 -6.50 22.46 7.25
CA ASP A 491 -6.32 23.24 8.48
C ASP A 491 -5.57 24.55 8.19
N VAL A 492 -6.16 25.67 8.63
CA VAL A 492 -5.67 27.02 8.29
C VAL A 492 -4.33 27.30 8.96
N ASP A 493 -4.15 26.89 10.22
CA ASP A 493 -2.94 27.18 10.99
C ASP A 493 -1.73 26.41 10.43
N HIS A 494 -1.91 25.12 10.17
CA HIS A 494 -0.88 24.31 9.51
C HIS A 494 -0.55 24.85 8.11
N PHE A 495 -1.57 25.21 7.32
CA PHE A 495 -1.33 25.78 5.99
C PHE A 495 -0.56 27.10 6.07
N LYS A 496 -0.89 27.96 7.04
CA LYS A 496 -0.21 29.25 7.28
C LYS A 496 1.25 29.06 7.65
N GLU A 497 1.55 28.08 8.52
CA GLU A 497 2.91 27.75 8.92
C GLU A 497 3.77 27.39 7.70
N VAL A 498 3.29 26.46 6.86
CA VAL A 498 3.99 26.07 5.63
C VAL A 498 4.09 27.24 4.66
N LEU A 499 2.98 27.96 4.41
CA LEU A 499 2.90 29.08 3.47
C LEU A 499 3.88 30.21 3.81
N SER A 500 4.16 30.43 5.11
CA SER A 500 5.09 31.47 5.58
C SER A 500 6.51 31.31 5.03
N GLY A 501 6.92 30.07 4.70
CA GLY A 501 8.21 29.75 4.09
C GLY A 501 8.29 30.06 2.58
N TYR A 502 7.19 30.46 1.95
CA TYR A 502 7.12 30.69 0.50
C TYR A 502 6.93 32.16 0.14
N ASN A 503 7.33 32.53 -1.07
CA ASN A 503 6.97 33.81 -1.66
C ASN A 503 5.74 33.61 -2.55
N ILE A 504 4.60 34.17 -2.13
CA ILE A 504 3.31 34.00 -2.82
C ILE A 504 3.37 34.52 -4.27
N ASP A 505 4.21 35.53 -4.54
CA ASP A 505 4.37 36.07 -5.89
C ASP A 505 5.09 35.10 -6.84
N LYS A 506 5.72 34.03 -6.34
CA LYS A 506 6.34 33.01 -7.20
C LYS A 506 5.40 31.85 -7.56
N PHE A 507 4.18 31.83 -7.03
CA PHE A 507 3.22 30.79 -7.37
C PHE A 507 2.69 30.93 -8.79
N GLU A 508 2.30 29.80 -9.35
CA GLU A 508 1.65 29.68 -10.65
C GLU A 508 0.25 30.30 -10.60
N LYS A 509 -0.18 30.89 -11.71
CA LYS A 509 -1.58 31.29 -11.90
C LYS A 509 -2.43 30.05 -12.19
N LEU A 510 -3.73 30.15 -11.92
CA LEU A 510 -4.67 29.08 -12.23
C LEU A 510 -4.59 28.67 -13.71
N LYS A 511 -4.51 27.37 -13.94
CA LYS A 511 -4.51 26.72 -15.26
C LYS A 511 -5.83 25.94 -15.41
N PRO A 512 -6.87 26.53 -16.02
CA PRO A 512 -8.20 25.91 -16.10
C PRO A 512 -8.17 24.52 -16.74
N LYS A 513 -7.29 24.30 -17.73
CA LYS A 513 -7.14 23.01 -18.40
C LYS A 513 -6.69 21.88 -17.46
N THR A 514 -5.82 22.16 -16.48
CA THR A 514 -5.36 21.11 -15.54
C THR A 514 -6.43 20.78 -14.51
N ILE A 515 -7.22 21.77 -14.10
CA ILE A 515 -8.38 21.55 -13.22
C ILE A 515 -9.44 20.72 -13.95
N GLN A 516 -9.83 21.13 -15.16
CA GLN A 516 -10.81 20.40 -15.97
C GLN A 516 -10.39 18.95 -16.21
N ALA A 517 -9.09 18.69 -16.43
CA ALA A 517 -8.61 17.32 -16.59
C ALA A 517 -8.89 16.44 -15.36
N VAL A 518 -8.73 16.98 -14.14
CA VAL A 518 -9.03 16.27 -12.88
C VAL A 518 -10.54 16.20 -12.63
N ASP A 519 -11.31 17.23 -12.97
CA ASP A 519 -12.78 17.17 -12.91
C ASP A 519 -13.34 16.08 -13.83
N ASP A 520 -12.86 16.00 -15.08
CA ASP A 520 -13.23 14.95 -16.04
C ASP A 520 -12.82 13.56 -15.53
N MET A 521 -11.67 13.47 -14.83
CA MET A 521 -11.22 12.23 -14.19
C MET A 521 -12.21 11.74 -13.14
N LEU A 522 -12.67 12.65 -12.27
CA LEU A 522 -13.62 12.36 -11.20
C LEU A 522 -15.02 12.06 -11.74
N ALA A 523 -15.48 12.84 -12.73
CA ALA A 523 -16.84 12.75 -13.26
C ALA A 523 -17.05 11.59 -14.24
N HIS A 524 -16.00 11.19 -14.98
CA HIS A 524 -16.13 10.25 -16.09
C HIS A 524 -15.12 9.10 -16.02
N ASP A 525 -13.83 9.36 -15.88
CA ASP A 525 -12.82 8.29 -16.01
C ASP A 525 -12.89 7.27 -14.88
N ILE A 526 -12.98 7.72 -13.63
CA ILE A 526 -13.10 6.82 -12.47
C ILE A 526 -14.40 6.00 -12.56
N PRO A 527 -15.59 6.60 -12.75
CA PRO A 527 -16.81 5.81 -12.94
C PRO A 527 -16.73 4.80 -14.10
N ASN A 528 -16.07 5.15 -15.21
CA ASN A 528 -15.88 4.22 -16.32
C ASN A 528 -14.91 3.10 -15.97
N LEU A 529 -13.81 3.39 -15.27
CA LEU A 529 -12.87 2.39 -14.77
C LEU A 529 -13.57 1.36 -13.88
N LEU A 530 -14.42 1.81 -12.96
CA LEU A 530 -15.20 0.95 -12.06
C LEU A 530 -16.28 0.13 -12.79
N LYS A 531 -16.78 0.60 -13.93
CA LYS A 531 -17.68 -0.20 -14.79
C LYS A 531 -16.92 -1.26 -15.58
N SER A 532 -15.70 -0.95 -16.02
CA SER A 532 -14.88 -1.83 -16.86
C SER A 532 -14.25 -2.98 -16.07
N PHE A 533 -13.90 -2.74 -14.81
CA PHE A 533 -13.31 -3.76 -13.93
C PHE A 533 -14.23 -3.97 -12.74
N ARG A 534 -14.75 -5.19 -12.58
CA ARG A 534 -15.39 -5.58 -11.32
C ARG A 534 -14.30 -5.69 -10.25
N ASN A 535 -14.62 -5.27 -9.02
CA ASN A 535 -13.75 -5.54 -7.87
C ASN A 535 -13.45 -7.06 -7.88
N PRO A 536 -12.19 -7.51 -7.96
CA PRO A 536 -11.85 -8.94 -8.05
C PRO A 536 -12.30 -9.73 -6.81
N TYR A 537 -12.73 -9.03 -5.76
CA TYR A 537 -13.23 -9.57 -4.52
C TYR A 537 -14.73 -9.40 -4.29
N GLY A 538 -15.45 -8.78 -5.24
CA GLY A 538 -16.87 -8.45 -5.14
C GLY A 538 -17.83 -9.45 -5.80
#